data_AF-A0A946IUC4-F1
#
_entry.id   AF-A0A946IUC4-F1
#
_cell.length_a   1.000
_cell.length_b   1.000
_cell.length_c   1.000
_cell.angle_alpha   90.00
_cell.angle_beta   90.00
_cell.angle_gamma   90.00
#
_symmetry.space_group_name_H-M   'P 1'
#
loop_
_entity.id
_entity.type
_entity.pdbx_description
1 polymer ?
#
loop_
_entity_poly.entity_id
_entity_poly.type
_entity_poly.pdbx_seq_one_letter_code
_entity_poly.pdbx_strand_id
1 'polypeptide(L)'
;MKTLTLILVMCWFFIGGQPAQAKIYKWVDEHGKVHYTNDPTQIPQNEDAEVKTFREIAPPPPKEDQPSSEKETIPLVDEKGPIKPALPVPPKVTRNKEVKSPVEERESYQKLLEQARESRQKQLTKIRELQEMDEKPKNWTTNESLDEVIEGLKKSMKKTEKEIRKYENKVKSTSLTD
;
A
#
# COMPACT_ATOMS: atom_id res chain seq x y z
N MET A 1 -50.78 -18.38 -24.50
CA MET A 1 -50.56 -18.14 -23.04
C MET A 1 -49.24 -18.73 -22.53
N LYS A 2 -48.83 -19.93 -22.93
CA LYS A 2 -47.59 -20.60 -22.43
C LYS A 2 -46.27 -19.91 -22.82
N THR A 3 -46.25 -19.23 -23.98
CA THR A 3 -45.08 -18.46 -24.45
C THR A 3 -44.83 -17.20 -23.61
N LEU A 4 -45.89 -16.56 -23.09
CA LEU A 4 -45.78 -15.41 -22.21
C LEU A 4 -45.20 -15.80 -20.84
N THR A 5 -45.58 -16.96 -20.32
CA THR A 5 -45.06 -17.51 -19.06
C THR A 5 -43.58 -17.86 -19.17
N LEU A 6 -43.15 -18.41 -20.31
CA LEU A 6 -41.74 -18.74 -20.57
C LEU A 6 -40.85 -17.47 -20.61
N ILE A 7 -41.33 -16.40 -21.26
CA ILE A 7 -40.62 -15.12 -21.33
C ILE A 7 -40.53 -14.47 -19.95
N LEU A 8 -41.59 -14.53 -19.14
CA LEU A 8 -41.59 -13.97 -17.79
C LEU A 8 -40.60 -14.67 -16.86
N VAL A 9 -40.51 -16.01 -16.95
CA VAL A 9 -39.54 -16.81 -16.18
C VAL A 9 -38.11 -16.54 -16.64
N MET A 10 -37.89 -16.37 -17.95
CA MET A 10 -36.58 -16.05 -18.51
C MET A 10 -36.12 -14.64 -18.09
N CYS A 11 -37.00 -13.63 -18.09
CA CYS A 11 -36.68 -12.29 -17.60
C CYS A 11 -36.30 -12.26 -16.11
N TRP A 12 -36.95 -13.09 -15.27
CA TRP A 12 -36.63 -13.16 -13.84
C TRP A 12 -35.20 -13.64 -13.58
N PHE A 13 -34.69 -14.54 -14.42
CA PHE A 13 -33.34 -15.09 -14.30
C PHE A 13 -32.25 -14.05 -14.60
N PHE A 14 -32.53 -13.07 -15.46
CA PHE A 14 -31.55 -12.01 -15.79
C PHE A 14 -31.43 -10.91 -14.73
N ILE A 15 -32.40 -10.77 -13.81
CA ILE A 15 -32.43 -9.68 -12.83
C ILE A 15 -31.67 -10.05 -11.53
N GLY A 16 -31.53 -11.33 -11.19
CA GLY A 16 -30.96 -11.77 -9.91
C GLY A 16 -29.42 -11.88 -9.84
N GLY A 17 -28.70 -11.59 -10.94
CA GLY A 17 -27.28 -11.92 -11.07
C GLY A 17 -26.28 -10.79 -10.81
N GLN A 18 -26.67 -9.65 -10.23
CA GLN A 18 -25.70 -8.58 -10.02
C GLN A 18 -24.71 -8.95 -8.90
N PRO A 19 -23.40 -8.98 -9.18
CA PRO A 19 -22.42 -9.23 -8.13
C PRO A 19 -22.43 -8.07 -7.14
N ALA A 20 -22.72 -8.37 -5.87
CA ALA A 20 -22.57 -7.41 -4.79
C ALA A 20 -21.09 -7.04 -4.65
N GLN A 21 -20.71 -5.87 -5.17
CA GLN A 21 -19.34 -5.37 -5.09
C GLN A 21 -19.12 -4.78 -3.70
N ALA A 22 -18.55 -5.57 -2.78
CA ALA A 22 -18.04 -5.06 -1.52
C ALA A 22 -16.70 -4.36 -1.76
N LYS A 23 -16.61 -3.09 -1.38
CA LYS A 23 -15.36 -2.32 -1.42
C LYS A 23 -14.81 -2.20 0.00
N ILE A 24 -13.54 -2.55 0.18
CA ILE A 24 -12.82 -2.35 1.44
C ILE A 24 -11.85 -1.19 1.24
N TYR A 25 -11.96 -0.20 2.12
CA TYR A 25 -11.15 1.00 2.13
C TYR A 25 -10.07 0.89 3.19
N LYS A 26 -8.87 1.35 2.86
CA LYS A 26 -7.72 1.41 3.77
C LYS A 26 -7.22 2.86 3.86
N TRP A 27 -6.97 3.33 5.08
CA TRP A 27 -6.37 4.64 5.33
C TRP A 27 -5.38 4.60 6.50
N VAL A 28 -4.57 5.65 6.63
CA VAL A 28 -3.57 5.82 7.69
C VAL A 28 -3.91 7.08 8.46
N ASP A 29 -3.97 7.00 9.79
CA ASP A 29 -4.25 8.15 10.63
C ASP A 29 -3.00 9.01 10.91
N GLU A 30 -3.20 10.16 11.57
CA GLU A 30 -2.14 11.10 11.97
C GLU A 30 -1.06 10.45 12.85
N HIS A 31 -1.38 9.34 13.53
CA HIS A 31 -0.47 8.58 14.38
C HIS A 31 0.23 7.45 13.62
N GLY A 32 0.02 7.33 12.30
CA GLY A 32 0.59 6.28 11.45
C GLY A 32 -0.08 4.92 11.59
N LYS A 33 -1.26 4.83 12.23
CA LYS A 33 -2.01 3.60 12.39
C LYS A 33 -2.85 3.32 11.15
N VAL A 34 -2.82 2.06 10.69
CA VAL A 34 -3.60 1.61 9.53
C VAL A 34 -4.99 1.20 9.98
N HIS A 35 -6.01 1.72 9.29
CA HIS A 35 -7.42 1.39 9.50
C HIS A 35 -8.05 0.82 8.23
N TYR A 36 -9.07 -0.03 8.41
CA TYR A 36 -9.85 -0.65 7.35
C TYR A 36 -11.34 -0.42 7.62
N THR A 37 -12.09 -0.02 6.60
CA THR A 37 -13.55 0.18 6.70
C THR A 37 -14.24 -0.28 5.43
N ASN A 38 -15.46 -0.80 5.57
CA ASN A 38 -16.39 -1.08 4.47
C ASN A 38 -17.28 0.13 4.15
N ASP A 39 -17.27 1.15 5.00
CA ASP A 39 -18.01 2.40 4.84
C ASP A 39 -17.05 3.57 4.59
N PRO A 40 -17.06 4.18 3.39
CA PRO A 40 -16.19 5.30 3.07
C PRO A 40 -16.49 6.57 3.87
N THR A 41 -17.65 6.68 4.53
CA THR A 41 -17.99 7.84 5.38
C THR A 41 -17.21 7.89 6.68
N GLN A 42 -16.62 6.76 7.09
CA GLN A 42 -15.79 6.67 8.31
C GLN A 42 -14.32 7.08 8.08
N ILE A 43 -13.96 7.44 6.85
CA ILE A 43 -12.62 7.93 6.52
C ILE A 43 -12.60 9.44 6.76
N PRO A 44 -11.74 9.97 7.66
CA PRO A 44 -11.62 11.41 7.86
C PRO A 44 -11.27 12.10 6.54
N GLN A 45 -12.02 13.13 6.16
CA GLN A 45 -11.77 13.95 4.97
C GLN A 45 -10.59 14.93 5.17
N ASN A 46 -9.55 14.51 5.88
CA ASN A 46 -8.33 15.31 6.01
C ASN A 46 -7.49 15.09 4.74
N GLU A 47 -6.91 16.16 4.20
CA GLU A 47 -6.19 16.18 2.91
C GLU A 47 -5.00 15.20 2.82
N ASP A 48 -4.58 14.63 3.95
CA ASP A 48 -3.44 13.70 4.08
C ASP A 48 -3.82 12.20 4.03
N ALA A 49 -5.11 11.86 3.99
CA ALA A 49 -5.55 10.46 3.98
C ALA A 49 -5.38 9.83 2.58
N GLU A 50 -4.26 9.13 2.33
CA GLU A 50 -4.05 8.35 1.10
C GLU A 50 -4.98 7.11 1.08
N VAL A 51 -6.19 7.27 0.53
CA VAL A 51 -7.17 6.17 0.42
C VAL A 51 -6.80 5.23 -0.73
N LYS A 52 -6.43 3.99 -0.40
CA LYS A 52 -6.19 2.91 -1.38
C LYS A 52 -7.35 1.92 -1.36
N THR A 53 -7.99 1.74 -2.52
CA THR A 53 -9.08 0.76 -2.70
C THR A 53 -8.47 -0.58 -3.10
N PHE A 54 -8.81 -1.66 -2.39
CA PHE A 54 -8.39 -3.02 -2.74
C PHE A 54 -9.60 -3.85 -3.14
N ARG A 55 -9.43 -4.70 -4.17
CA ARG A 55 -10.41 -5.72 -4.54
C ARG A 55 -10.11 -6.97 -3.73
N GLU A 56 -11.09 -7.42 -2.93
CA GLU A 56 -11.00 -8.70 -2.25
C GLU A 56 -10.93 -9.83 -3.30
N ILE A 57 -9.83 -10.59 -3.28
CA ILE A 57 -9.68 -11.78 -4.10
C ILE A 57 -10.36 -12.91 -3.33
N ALA A 58 -11.36 -13.54 -3.94
CA ALA A 58 -12.06 -14.65 -3.32
C ALA A 58 -11.05 -15.73 -2.87
N PRO A 59 -11.19 -16.31 -1.66
CA PRO A 59 -10.34 -17.40 -1.24
C PRO A 59 -10.42 -18.54 -2.27
N PRO A 60 -9.30 -19.23 -2.54
CA PRO A 60 -9.32 -20.37 -3.45
C PRO A 60 -10.36 -21.40 -2.96
N PRO A 61 -11.09 -22.05 -3.88
CA PRO A 61 -12.13 -23.00 -3.49
C PRO A 61 -11.56 -24.07 -2.55
N PRO A 62 -12.28 -24.42 -1.48
CA PRO A 62 -11.87 -25.50 -0.57
C PRO A 62 -11.63 -26.77 -1.39
N LYS A 63 -10.48 -27.40 -1.19
CA LYS A 63 -10.24 -28.76 -1.70
C LYS A 63 -11.16 -29.70 -0.93
N GLU A 64 -12.21 -30.20 -1.58
CA GLU A 64 -13.03 -31.30 -1.05
C GLU A 64 -12.21 -32.60 -1.12
N ASP A 65 -11.92 -33.20 0.05
CA ASP A 65 -12.45 -34.51 0.44
C ASP A 65 -12.01 -34.93 1.87
N GLN A 66 -13.01 -34.83 2.79
CA GLN A 66 -13.37 -35.70 3.95
C GLN A 66 -12.50 -35.83 5.24
N PRO A 67 -13.11 -36.20 6.41
CA PRO A 67 -14.41 -35.84 6.96
C PRO A 67 -14.38 -35.35 8.44
N SER A 68 -15.37 -34.50 8.78
CA SER A 68 -16.14 -34.38 10.03
C SER A 68 -15.55 -34.82 11.39
N SER A 69 -15.30 -33.85 12.27
CA SER A 69 -15.68 -33.82 13.70
C SER A 69 -15.35 -32.41 14.23
N GLU A 70 -16.10 -31.71 15.07
CA GLU A 70 -17.47 -31.70 15.57
C GLU A 70 -17.59 -30.32 16.26
N LYS A 71 -18.80 -29.77 16.34
CA LYS A 71 -19.11 -28.48 17.00
C LYS A 71 -18.61 -28.45 18.45
N GLU A 72 -18.12 -27.29 18.89
CA GLU A 72 -18.48 -26.59 20.14
C GLU A 72 -17.54 -25.38 20.34
N THR A 73 -18.04 -24.15 20.25
CA THR A 73 -18.50 -23.31 21.38
C THR A 73 -17.41 -22.35 21.86
N ILE A 74 -17.62 -21.05 21.64
CA ILE A 74 -16.91 -19.98 22.34
C ILE A 74 -17.65 -19.75 23.67
N PRO A 75 -16.92 -19.60 24.79
CA PRO A 75 -17.22 -18.46 25.66
C PRO A 75 -15.99 -17.61 26.01
N LEU A 76 -16.24 -16.30 26.13
CA LEU A 76 -15.40 -15.26 26.73
C LEU A 76 -14.81 -15.66 28.10
N VAL A 77 -13.66 -15.07 28.48
CA VAL A 77 -13.46 -14.19 29.66
C VAL A 77 -11.98 -14.15 30.11
N ASP A 78 -11.42 -12.94 30.03
CA ASP A 78 -10.51 -12.20 30.93
C ASP A 78 -9.08 -12.60 31.35
N GLU A 79 -8.35 -11.49 31.55
CA GLU A 79 -7.20 -11.21 32.44
C GLU A 79 -5.73 -11.31 31.96
N LYS A 80 -5.23 -10.12 31.53
CA LYS A 80 -4.20 -9.32 32.24
C LYS A 80 -2.73 -9.80 32.27
N GLY A 81 -2.02 -9.50 31.17
CA GLY A 81 -0.64 -8.96 31.10
C GLY A 81 0.54 -9.89 31.43
N PRO A 82 1.82 -9.47 31.23
CA PRO A 82 2.40 -8.50 30.30
C PRO A 82 3.37 -9.20 29.32
N ILE A 83 3.24 -9.01 28.00
CA ILE A 83 4.26 -9.52 27.06
C ILE A 83 4.88 -8.36 26.29
N LYS A 84 6.16 -8.16 26.58
CA LYS A 84 7.13 -7.29 25.91
C LYS A 84 6.97 -7.36 24.37
N PRO A 85 7.28 -6.29 23.64
CA PRO A 85 7.27 -6.30 22.18
C PRO A 85 8.27 -7.35 21.68
N ALA A 86 7.75 -8.52 21.30
CA ALA A 86 8.48 -9.46 20.49
C ALA A 86 8.70 -8.79 19.13
N LEU A 87 9.98 -8.60 18.82
CA LEU A 87 10.51 -8.24 17.51
C LEU A 87 9.64 -8.83 16.39
N PRO A 88 9.32 -8.07 15.33
CA PRO A 88 8.68 -8.64 14.17
C PRO A 88 9.64 -9.68 13.58
N VAL A 89 9.29 -10.95 13.78
CA VAL A 89 9.86 -12.09 13.08
C VAL A 89 9.79 -11.74 11.59
N PRO A 90 10.92 -11.72 10.86
CA PRO A 90 10.90 -11.41 9.44
C PRO A 90 9.97 -12.43 8.76
N PRO A 91 9.03 -11.97 7.91
CA PRO A 91 8.13 -12.87 7.23
C PRO A 91 8.96 -13.87 6.43
N LYS A 92 8.74 -15.15 6.72
CA LYS A 92 9.25 -16.29 5.97
C LYS A 92 8.85 -16.06 4.52
N VAL A 93 9.82 -15.60 3.73
CA VAL A 93 9.71 -15.46 2.29
C VAL A 93 9.53 -16.89 1.76
N THR A 94 8.27 -17.26 1.52
CA THR A 94 7.95 -18.34 0.61
C THR A 94 8.57 -17.95 -0.73
N ARG A 95 9.68 -18.60 -1.02
CA ARG A 95 10.52 -18.47 -2.19
C ARG A 95 9.75 -18.98 -3.41
N ASN A 96 8.77 -18.22 -3.88
CA ASN A 96 8.39 -18.26 -5.28
C ASN A 96 9.42 -17.43 -6.03
N LYS A 97 10.53 -18.07 -6.37
CA LYS A 97 11.57 -17.50 -7.22
C LYS A 97 11.02 -17.53 -8.65
N GLU A 98 10.15 -16.59 -8.98
CA GLU A 98 9.95 -16.19 -10.36
C GLU A 98 11.28 -15.57 -10.79
N VAL A 99 12.10 -16.37 -11.49
CA VAL A 99 13.44 -15.99 -11.91
C VAL A 99 13.26 -14.93 -13.00
N LYS A 100 13.14 -13.67 -12.59
CA LYS A 100 13.41 -12.55 -13.50
C LYS A 100 14.85 -12.73 -13.98
N SER A 101 15.07 -12.59 -15.27
CA SER A 101 16.42 -12.67 -15.84
C SER A 101 17.32 -11.66 -15.12
N PRO A 102 18.61 -11.96 -14.84
CA PRO A 102 19.55 -11.01 -14.25
C PRO A 102 19.57 -9.65 -14.97
N VAL A 103 19.30 -9.66 -16.29
CA VAL A 103 19.15 -8.48 -17.14
C VAL A 103 17.91 -7.66 -16.78
N GLU A 104 16.74 -8.30 -16.67
CA GLU A 104 15.49 -7.63 -16.30
C GLU A 104 15.53 -7.08 -14.86
N GLU A 105 16.18 -7.79 -13.93
CA GLU A 105 16.37 -7.31 -12.56
C GLU A 105 17.27 -6.06 -12.55
N ARG A 106 18.35 -6.05 -13.33
CA ARG A 106 19.24 -4.89 -13.49
C ARG A 106 18.52 -3.68 -14.09
N GLU A 107 17.78 -3.86 -15.17
CA GLU A 107 17.00 -2.78 -15.81
C GLU A 107 15.99 -2.19 -14.81
N SER A 108 15.36 -3.03 -14.00
CA SER A 108 14.43 -2.58 -12.96
C SER A 108 15.11 -1.68 -11.91
N TYR A 109 16.31 -2.05 -11.44
CA TYR A 109 17.06 -1.23 -10.48
C TYR A 109 17.61 0.05 -11.12
N GLN A 110 17.99 0.02 -12.40
CA GLN A 110 18.42 1.22 -13.13
C GLN A 110 17.29 2.24 -13.22
N LYS A 111 16.06 1.80 -13.55
CA LYS A 111 14.88 2.67 -13.58
C LYS A 111 14.58 3.27 -12.20
N LEU A 112 14.64 2.45 -11.14
CA LEU A 112 14.44 2.94 -9.76
C LEU A 112 15.51 3.95 -9.33
N LEU A 113 16.76 3.72 -9.74
CA LEU A 113 17.88 4.62 -9.48
C LEU A 113 17.72 5.95 -10.19
N GLU A 114 17.26 5.95 -11.45
CA GLU A 114 16.99 7.17 -12.21
C GLU A 114 15.83 7.96 -11.59
N GLN A 115 14.72 7.30 -11.25
CA GLN A 115 13.60 7.93 -10.55
C GLN A 115 14.02 8.53 -9.21
N ALA A 116 14.87 7.83 -8.44
CA ALA A 116 15.38 8.34 -7.17
C ALA A 116 16.30 9.56 -7.37
N ARG A 117 17.13 9.57 -8.41
CA ARG A 117 17.97 10.73 -8.77
C ARG A 117 17.14 11.94 -9.19
N GLU A 118 16.10 11.75 -10.00
CA GLU A 118 15.17 12.82 -10.36
C GLU A 118 14.45 13.38 -9.13
N SER A 119 13.98 12.52 -8.23
CA SER A 119 13.36 12.94 -6.97
C SER A 119 14.31 13.78 -6.12
N ARG A 120 15.57 13.35 -5.99
CA ARG A 120 16.63 14.11 -5.32
C ARG A 120 16.85 15.47 -5.98
N GLN A 121 16.88 15.53 -7.31
CA GLN A 121 17.08 16.79 -8.04
C GLN A 121 15.92 17.76 -7.82
N LYS A 122 14.67 17.26 -7.86
CA LYS A 122 13.47 18.06 -7.55
C LYS A 122 13.51 18.59 -6.12
N GLN A 123 13.90 17.76 -5.15
CA GLN A 123 14.07 18.18 -3.75
C GLN A 123 15.14 19.27 -3.63
N LEU A 124 16.28 19.14 -4.31
CA LEU A 124 17.36 20.13 -4.30
C LEU A 124 16.94 21.46 -4.94
N THR A 125 16.26 21.40 -6.08
CA THR A 125 15.69 22.60 -6.71
C THR A 125 14.69 23.27 -5.79
N LYS A 126 13.83 22.49 -5.12
CA LYS A 126 12.83 23.05 -4.21
C LYS A 126 13.47 23.70 -2.98
N ILE A 127 14.48 23.07 -2.40
CA ILE A 127 15.25 23.67 -1.29
C ILE A 127 15.89 24.98 -1.75
N ARG A 128 16.53 25.01 -2.93
CA ARG A 128 17.15 26.24 -3.46
C ARG A 128 16.12 27.35 -3.66
N GLU A 129 15.01 27.04 -4.31
CA GLU A 129 13.90 27.97 -4.52
C GLU A 129 13.41 28.55 -3.18
N LEU A 130 13.24 27.72 -2.16
CA LEU A 130 12.82 28.16 -0.84
C LEU A 130 13.89 28.95 -0.09
N GLN A 131 15.18 28.69 -0.33
CA GLN A 131 16.28 29.47 0.25
C GLN A 131 16.46 30.84 -0.42
N GLU A 132 16.07 30.98 -1.69
CA GLU A 132 16.09 32.25 -2.42
C GLU A 132 14.87 33.13 -2.10
N MET A 133 13.84 32.56 -1.47
CA MET A 133 12.68 33.30 -1.01
C MET A 133 12.92 33.81 0.42
N ASP A 134 12.93 35.13 0.60
CA ASP A 134 13.04 35.75 1.93
C ASP A 134 11.77 35.53 2.78
N GLU A 135 10.64 35.22 2.13
CA GLU A 135 9.34 35.00 2.77
C GLU A 135 8.63 33.75 2.23
N LYS A 136 7.76 33.19 3.07
CA LYS A 136 6.97 32.00 2.75
C LYS A 136 6.06 32.23 1.53
N PRO A 137 5.98 31.26 0.59
CA PRO A 137 5.08 31.36 -0.55
C PRO A 137 3.63 31.61 -0.12
N LYS A 138 2.97 32.58 -0.75
CA LYS A 138 1.58 32.97 -0.42
C LYS A 138 0.55 31.84 -0.62
N ASN A 139 0.89 30.81 -1.39
CA ASN A 139 0.07 29.62 -1.62
C ASN A 139 0.32 28.48 -0.61
N TRP A 140 1.18 28.70 0.39
CA TRP A 140 1.52 27.71 1.40
C TRP A 140 0.47 27.70 2.53
N THR A 141 -0.27 26.60 2.68
CA THR A 141 -1.36 26.45 3.67
C THR A 141 -0.94 25.83 5.00
N THR A 142 0.21 25.15 5.05
CA THR A 142 0.76 24.56 6.28
C THR A 142 1.15 25.64 7.29
N ASN A 143 1.09 25.38 8.59
CA ASN A 143 1.51 26.34 9.64
C ASN A 143 3.04 26.36 9.89
N GLU A 144 3.78 25.49 9.20
CA GLU A 144 5.23 25.32 9.34
C GLU A 144 6.00 26.56 8.87
N SER A 145 7.16 26.82 9.50
CA SER A 145 8.08 27.86 9.05
C SER A 145 8.82 27.43 7.78
N LEU A 146 9.34 28.41 7.03
CA LEU A 146 10.16 28.13 5.84
C LEU A 146 11.36 27.23 6.19
N ASP A 147 11.97 27.45 7.35
CA ASP A 147 13.10 26.65 7.85
C ASP A 147 12.71 25.20 8.16
N GLU A 148 11.55 24.99 8.78
CA GLU A 148 11.05 23.65 9.12
C GLU A 148 10.79 22.80 7.87
N VAL A 149 10.22 23.43 6.85
CA VAL A 149 10.02 22.83 5.53
C VAL A 149 11.36 22.47 4.88
N ILE A 150 12.31 23.40 4.87
CA ILE A 150 13.64 23.19 4.29
C ILE A 150 14.34 22.03 5.00
N GLU A 151 14.25 21.94 6.33
CA GLU A 151 14.79 20.83 7.11
C GLU A 151 14.08 19.50 6.81
N GLY A 152 12.75 19.52 6.66
CA GLY A 152 11.96 18.37 6.22
C GLY A 152 12.43 17.84 4.85
N LEU A 153 12.61 18.74 3.88
CA LEU A 153 13.13 18.43 2.55
C LEU A 153 14.58 17.91 2.58
N LYS A 154 15.45 18.49 3.42
CA LYS A 154 16.82 17.97 3.61
C LYS A 154 16.81 16.56 4.20
N LYS A 155 15.91 16.28 5.15
CA LYS A 155 15.76 14.95 5.76
C LYS A 155 15.25 13.93 4.75
N SER A 156 14.25 14.28 3.94
CA SER A 156 13.76 13.41 2.86
C SER A 156 14.85 13.17 1.81
N MET A 157 15.64 14.20 1.45
CA MET A 157 16.77 14.08 0.54
C MET A 157 17.82 13.08 1.04
N LYS A 158 18.19 13.14 2.33
CA LYS A 158 19.11 12.15 2.95
C LYS A 158 18.57 10.71 2.86
N LYS A 159 17.24 10.53 2.92
CA LYS A 159 16.62 9.22 2.73
C LYS A 159 16.74 8.75 1.28
N THR A 160 16.41 9.62 0.32
CA THR A 160 16.55 9.35 -1.12
C THR A 160 18.00 8.98 -1.48
N GLU A 161 18.98 9.66 -0.90
CA GLU A 161 20.40 9.39 -1.14
C GLU A 161 20.85 8.00 -0.65
N LYS A 162 20.30 7.53 0.48
CA LYS A 162 20.51 6.15 0.95
C LYS A 162 19.89 5.13 -0.01
N GLU A 163 18.73 5.43 -0.58
CA GLU A 163 18.07 4.57 -1.57
C GLU A 163 18.85 4.51 -2.88
N ILE A 164 19.34 5.65 -3.38
CA ILE A 164 20.24 5.70 -4.55
C ILE A 164 21.45 4.80 -4.32
N ARG A 165 22.14 4.94 -3.17
CA ARG A 165 23.30 4.10 -2.83
C ARG A 165 22.96 2.62 -2.79
N LYS A 166 21.76 2.26 -2.30
CA LYS A 166 21.28 0.88 -2.28
C LYS A 166 21.10 0.34 -3.71
N TYR A 167 20.47 1.11 -4.60
CA TYR A 167 20.26 0.70 -5.98
C TYR A 167 21.57 0.64 -6.78
N GLU A 168 22.48 1.59 -6.58
CA GLU A 168 23.82 1.57 -7.17
C GLU A 168 24.59 0.30 -6.79
N ASN A 169 24.56 -0.07 -5.51
CA ASN A 169 25.17 -1.31 -5.04
C ASN A 169 24.52 -2.55 -5.67
N LYS A 170 23.19 -2.54 -5.83
CA LYS A 170 22.47 -3.66 -6.46
C LYS A 170 22.84 -3.81 -7.93
N VAL A 171 22.80 -2.73 -8.71
CA VAL A 171 23.22 -2.71 -10.12
C VAL A 171 24.68 -3.18 -10.27
N LYS A 172 25.58 -2.73 -9.39
CA LYS A 172 26.99 -3.13 -9.41
C LYS A 172 27.18 -4.61 -9.04
N SER A 173 26.42 -5.12 -8.08
CA SER A 173 26.49 -6.54 -7.68
C SER A 173 26.00 -7.47 -8.79
N THR A 174 24.98 -7.05 -9.56
CA THR A 174 24.47 -7.83 -10.69
C THR A 174 25.43 -7.82 -11.88
N SER A 175 26.23 -6.75 -12.07
CA SER A 175 27.22 -6.69 -13.16
C SER A 175 28.51 -7.49 -12.90
N LEU A 176 28.73 -7.96 -11.67
CA LEU A 176 29.91 -8.77 -11.30
C LEU A 176 29.65 -10.28 -11.40
N THR A 177 28.41 -10.67 -11.71
CA THR A 177 27.95 -12.06 -11.77
C THR A 177 27.73 -12.59 -13.20
N ASP A 178 27.95 -11.75 -14.22
CA ASP A 178 28.04 -12.11 -15.64
C ASP A 178 29.52 -12.26 -16.06
#